data_AF-A0A7S3TSX4-F1
#
_entry.id   AF-A0A7S3TSX4-F1
#
_cell.length_a   1.000
_cell.length_b   1.000
_cell.length_c   1.000
_cell.angle_alpha   90.00
_cell.angle_beta   90.00
_cell.angle_gamma   90.00
#
_symmetry.space_group_name_H-M   'P 1'
#
loop_
_entity.id
_entity.type
_entity.pdbx_description
1 polymer ?
#
loop_
_entity_poly.entity_id
_entity_poly.type
_entity_poly.pdbx_seq_one_letter_code
_entity_poly.pdbx_strand_id
1 'polypeptide(L)'
;KSVNKRYKKLEIEIDAIFGRLILMKKKKYAALKVVDWHAQKFEQELKGLDIVRRDWCGLAKTMGGEILTQVLSCKGKEEAVNWAHNYLVEKCQLLDARKVDLKEFIILKGLTKDPKDYPDAKNQAHVQVALRLMARGKAIRAGQEVEYVICEVDGNGPKASLADRARSPLELQS
;
A
#
# COMPACT_ATOMS: atom_id res chain seq x y z
N LYS A 1 1.04 36.46 9.78
CA LYS A 1 1.63 37.82 9.80
C LYS A 1 2.75 37.99 10.84
N SER A 2 2.62 37.51 12.08
CA SER A 2 3.65 37.74 13.14
C SER A 2 5.04 37.17 12.82
N VAL A 3 5.10 36.04 12.10
CA VAL A 3 6.36 35.41 11.68
C VAL A 3 7.03 36.22 10.56
N ASN A 4 6.29 36.60 9.52
CA ASN A 4 6.83 37.33 8.35
C ASN A 4 7.40 38.70 8.71
N LYS A 5 6.92 39.34 9.79
CA LYS A 5 7.50 40.61 10.28
C LYS A 5 8.97 40.49 10.70
N ARG A 6 9.45 39.28 11.03
CA ARG A 6 10.82 39.05 11.53
C ARG A 6 11.83 38.77 10.41
N TYR A 7 11.39 38.49 9.20
CA TYR A 7 12.24 38.03 8.11
C TYR A 7 11.97 38.84 6.83
N LYS A 8 13.04 39.28 6.16
CA LYS A 8 12.93 40.12 4.94
C LYS A 8 12.78 39.34 3.63
N LYS A 9 13.15 38.05 3.63
CA LYS A 9 13.19 37.20 2.41
C LYS A 9 12.47 35.87 2.57
N LEU A 10 12.00 35.55 3.78
CA LEU A 10 11.30 34.30 4.07
C LEU A 10 9.89 34.63 4.54
N GLU A 11 8.91 34.06 3.86
CA GLU A 11 7.50 34.25 4.16
C GLU A 11 6.86 32.88 4.44
N ILE A 12 6.03 32.84 5.48
CA ILE A 12 5.13 31.71 5.75
C ILE A 12 3.72 32.10 5.32
N GLU A 13 3.10 31.19 4.59
CA GLU A 13 1.72 31.28 4.14
C GLU A 13 0.92 30.08 4.64
N ILE A 14 -0.41 30.20 4.58
CA ILE A 14 -1.30 29.09 4.87
C ILE A 14 -1.36 28.23 3.60
N ASP A 15 -0.81 27.02 3.67
CA ASP A 15 -0.84 26.07 2.56
C ASP A 15 -2.20 25.35 2.44
N ALA A 16 -2.74 24.89 3.57
CA ALA A 16 -4.02 24.20 3.61
C ALA A 16 -4.71 24.32 4.97
N ILE A 17 -6.03 24.21 4.95
CA ILE A 17 -6.87 24.01 6.13
C ILE A 17 -7.44 22.60 6.02
N PHE A 18 -7.34 21.82 7.10
CA PHE A 18 -7.90 20.47 7.17
C PHE A 18 -9.08 20.45 8.13
N GLY A 19 -10.23 19.98 7.66
CA GLY A 19 -11.41 19.78 8.51
C GLY A 19 -11.23 18.60 9.47
N ARG A 20 -10.47 17.57 9.04
CA ARG A 20 -10.10 16.40 9.83
C ARG A 20 -8.68 15.97 9.49
N LEU A 21 -7.94 15.49 10.49
CA LEU A 21 -6.57 15.03 10.36
C LEU A 21 -6.34 13.79 11.23
N ILE A 22 -5.85 12.72 10.62
CA ILE A 22 -5.36 11.52 11.29
C ILE A 22 -3.85 11.53 11.14
N LEU A 23 -3.16 11.84 12.24
CA LEU A 23 -1.70 11.84 12.29
C LEU A 23 -1.22 10.52 12.91
N MET A 24 -0.50 9.72 12.14
CA MET A 24 -0.03 8.41 12.61
C MET A 24 1.42 8.45 13.09
N LYS A 25 2.33 8.90 12.23
CA LYS A 25 3.78 8.99 12.49
C LYS A 25 4.35 10.18 11.73
N LYS A 26 5.63 10.49 11.98
CA LYS A 26 6.37 11.50 11.19
C LYS A 26 6.22 11.22 9.70
N LYS A 27 5.76 12.22 8.94
CA LYS A 27 5.48 12.16 7.49
C LYS A 27 4.40 11.13 7.08
N LYS A 28 3.58 10.64 8.01
CA LYS A 28 2.46 9.72 7.74
C LYS A 28 1.15 10.29 8.28
N TYR A 29 0.30 10.80 7.40
CA TYR A 29 -1.01 11.33 7.77
C TYR A 29 -2.06 11.13 6.67
N ALA A 30 -3.32 11.20 7.09
CA ALA A 30 -4.49 11.32 6.23
C ALA A 30 -5.27 12.56 6.67
N ALA A 31 -5.73 13.36 5.73
CA ALA A 31 -6.47 14.57 6.06
C ALA A 31 -7.60 14.82 5.07
N LEU A 32 -8.59 15.58 5.53
CA LEU A 32 -9.69 16.07 4.71
C LEU A 32 -9.47 17.58 4.50
N LYS A 33 -8.84 17.94 3.37
CA LYS A 33 -8.51 19.31 2.99
C LYS A 33 -9.79 20.07 2.62
N VAL A 34 -9.95 21.26 3.17
CA VAL A 34 -11.06 22.14 2.84
C VAL A 34 -10.75 22.82 1.51
N VAL A 35 -11.56 22.54 0.49
CA VAL A 35 -11.49 23.21 -0.82
C VAL A 35 -12.42 24.43 -0.84
N ASP A 36 -13.65 24.24 -0.34
CA ASP A 36 -14.61 25.31 -0.12
C ASP A 36 -15.43 25.00 1.12
N TRP A 37 -15.29 25.85 2.14
CA TRP A 37 -15.99 25.68 3.40
C TRP A 37 -17.51 25.91 3.28
N HIS A 38 -17.94 26.89 2.49
CA HIS A 38 -19.35 27.23 2.35
C HIS A 38 -20.10 26.17 1.55
N ALA A 39 -19.47 25.63 0.51
CA ALA A 39 -20.01 24.52 -0.26
C ALA A 39 -19.81 23.15 0.39
N GLN A 40 -19.20 23.07 1.59
CA GLN A 40 -18.83 21.82 2.26
C GLN A 40 -18.06 20.87 1.33
N LYS A 41 -17.18 21.43 0.49
CA LYS A 41 -16.37 20.68 -0.47
C LYS A 41 -15.02 20.37 0.13
N PHE A 42 -14.72 19.08 0.21
CA PHE A 42 -13.49 18.58 0.78
C PHE A 42 -12.74 17.66 -0.19
N GLU A 43 -11.42 17.62 -0.06
CA GLU A 43 -10.53 16.72 -0.81
C GLU A 43 -9.72 15.85 0.17
N GLN A 44 -9.63 14.56 -0.11
CA GLN A 44 -8.87 13.63 0.73
C GLN A 44 -7.39 13.66 0.36
N GLU A 45 -6.54 14.01 1.33
CA GLU A 45 -5.08 14.06 1.16
C GLU A 45 -4.41 12.96 1.99
N LEU A 46 -3.63 12.11 1.31
CA LEU A 46 -2.92 10.98 1.91
C LEU A 46 -1.42 11.14 1.71
N LYS A 47 -0.64 11.17 2.80
CA LYS A 47 0.83 11.28 2.71
C LYS A 47 1.51 10.18 3.51
N GLY A 48 2.43 9.47 2.86
CA GLY A 48 3.35 8.50 3.48
C GLY A 48 2.68 7.25 4.07
N LEU A 49 1.37 7.09 3.89
CA LEU A 49 0.64 5.91 4.31
C LEU A 49 1.03 4.70 3.47
N ASP A 50 0.86 3.52 4.03
CA ASP A 50 1.25 2.29 3.34
C ASP A 50 0.36 2.02 2.11
N ILE A 51 -0.91 2.46 2.16
CA ILE A 51 -1.87 2.42 1.04
C ILE A 51 -1.46 3.23 -0.19
N VAL A 52 -0.57 4.23 -0.06
CA VAL A 52 -0.06 5.01 -1.21
C VAL A 52 1.26 4.45 -1.74
N ARG A 53 1.81 3.39 -1.13
CA ARG A 53 3.06 2.79 -1.57
C ARG A 53 2.80 1.74 -2.64
N ARG A 54 3.72 1.59 -3.61
CA ARG A 54 3.57 0.62 -4.70
C ARG A 54 3.70 -0.84 -4.24
N ASP A 55 4.45 -1.10 -3.18
CA ASP A 55 4.81 -2.43 -2.65
C ASP A 55 3.75 -3.08 -1.76
N TRP A 56 2.50 -2.62 -1.83
CA TRP A 56 1.33 -3.25 -1.22
C TRP A 56 0.38 -3.78 -2.30
N CYS A 57 -0.32 -4.87 -2.01
CA CYS A 57 -1.27 -5.45 -2.95
C CYS A 57 -2.49 -4.55 -3.17
N GLY A 58 -3.16 -4.71 -4.32
CA GLY A 58 -4.36 -3.94 -4.68
C GLY A 58 -5.44 -4.02 -3.61
N LEU A 59 -5.72 -5.22 -3.11
CA LEU A 59 -6.70 -5.46 -2.06
C LEU A 59 -6.45 -4.63 -0.80
N ALA A 60 -5.21 -4.64 -0.29
CA ALA A 60 -4.86 -3.90 0.92
C ALA A 60 -4.98 -2.39 0.74
N LYS A 61 -4.67 -1.86 -0.47
CA LYS A 61 -4.84 -0.44 -0.79
C LYS A 61 -6.31 -0.05 -0.85
N THR A 62 -7.12 -0.84 -1.53
CA THR A 62 -8.57 -0.61 -1.66
C THR A 62 -9.24 -0.66 -0.30
N MET A 63 -9.01 -1.73 0.47
CA MET A 63 -9.58 -1.87 1.82
C MET A 63 -9.14 -0.75 2.75
N GLY A 64 -7.84 -0.43 2.78
CA GLY A 64 -7.32 0.65 3.62
C GLY A 64 -7.82 2.03 3.18
N GLY A 65 -8.00 2.25 1.88
CA GLY A 65 -8.58 3.48 1.32
C GLY A 65 -10.04 3.67 1.73
N GLU A 66 -10.87 2.64 1.58
CA GLU A 66 -12.29 2.69 1.96
C GLU A 66 -12.48 2.90 3.46
N ILE A 67 -11.71 2.18 4.30
CA ILE A 67 -11.71 2.41 5.76
C ILE A 67 -11.33 3.85 6.09
N LEU A 68 -10.30 4.37 5.43
CA LEU A 68 -9.83 5.71 5.70
C LEU A 68 -10.83 6.79 5.28
N THR A 69 -11.45 6.62 4.10
CA THR A 69 -12.52 7.49 3.63
C THR A 69 -13.67 7.49 4.63
N GLN A 70 -14.05 6.33 5.18
CA GLN A 70 -15.13 6.31 6.16
C GLN A 70 -14.76 6.91 7.50
N VAL A 71 -13.58 6.61 8.04
CA VAL A 71 -13.13 7.23 9.29
C VAL A 71 -13.05 8.76 9.15
N LEU A 72 -12.65 9.26 7.98
CA LEU A 72 -12.62 10.69 7.68
C LEU A 72 -14.01 11.29 7.41
N SER A 73 -15.04 10.50 7.08
CA SER A 73 -16.36 11.01 6.69
C SER A 73 -17.46 10.82 7.75
N CYS A 74 -17.34 9.81 8.63
CA CYS A 74 -18.36 9.49 9.65
C CYS A 74 -18.59 10.64 10.63
N LYS A 75 -19.83 10.83 11.10
CA LYS A 75 -20.14 11.86 12.10
C LYS A 75 -19.77 11.39 13.50
N GLY A 76 -19.93 10.09 13.79
CA GLY A 76 -19.63 9.48 15.08
C GLY A 76 -18.45 8.51 15.05
N LYS A 77 -17.71 8.45 16.16
CA LYS A 77 -16.62 7.48 16.36
C LYS A 77 -17.13 6.04 16.35
N GLU A 78 -18.20 5.75 17.08
CA GLU A 78 -18.75 4.40 17.21
C GLU A 78 -19.30 3.88 15.88
N GLU A 79 -19.97 4.74 15.12
CA GLU A 79 -20.44 4.45 13.77
C GLU A 79 -19.28 4.04 12.85
N ALA A 80 -18.17 4.80 12.86
CA ALA A 80 -17.00 4.49 12.06
C ALA A 80 -16.37 3.14 12.43
N VAL A 81 -16.28 2.84 13.74
CA VAL A 81 -15.72 1.58 14.23
C VAL A 81 -16.60 0.39 13.85
N ASN A 82 -17.91 0.49 14.05
CA ASN A 82 -18.86 -0.56 13.71
C ASN A 82 -18.86 -0.82 12.20
N TRP A 83 -18.84 0.23 11.38
CA TRP A 83 -18.74 0.11 9.94
C TRP A 83 -17.46 -0.60 9.52
N ALA A 84 -16.30 -0.18 10.06
CA ALA A 84 -15.01 -0.78 9.72
C ALA A 84 -14.95 -2.26 10.11
N HIS A 85 -15.52 -2.63 11.26
CA HIS A 85 -15.60 -4.02 11.69
C HIS A 85 -16.44 -4.86 10.71
N ASN A 86 -17.64 -4.41 10.37
CA ASN A 86 -18.53 -5.12 9.44
C ASN A 86 -17.91 -5.26 8.05
N TYR A 87 -17.26 -4.19 7.58
CA TYR A 87 -16.54 -4.18 6.32
C TYR A 87 -15.41 -5.23 6.28
N LEU A 88 -14.60 -5.29 7.34
CA LEU A 88 -13.52 -6.29 7.42
C LEU A 88 -14.06 -7.72 7.46
N VAL A 89 -15.15 -7.97 8.19
CA VAL A 89 -15.81 -9.28 8.24
C VAL A 89 -16.29 -9.70 6.84
N GLU A 90 -16.95 -8.81 6.10
CA GLU A 90 -17.39 -9.07 4.73
C GLU A 90 -16.22 -9.41 3.81
N LYS A 91 -15.12 -8.63 3.87
CA LYS A 91 -13.92 -8.91 3.06
C LYS A 91 -13.27 -10.23 3.42
N CYS A 92 -13.23 -10.60 4.70
CA CYS A 92 -12.75 -11.92 5.13
C CYS A 92 -13.59 -13.06 4.53
N GLN A 93 -14.93 -12.93 4.54
CA GLN A 93 -15.81 -13.94 3.94
C GLN A 93 -15.55 -14.11 2.44
N LEU A 94 -15.28 -13.03 1.70
CA LEU A 94 -14.92 -13.09 0.29
C LEU A 94 -13.56 -13.78 0.06
N LEU A 95 -12.59 -13.55 0.93
CA LEU A 95 -11.28 -14.20 0.90
C LEU A 95 -11.38 -15.70 1.18
N ASP A 96 -12.10 -16.08 2.23
CA ASP A 96 -12.32 -17.49 2.61
C ASP A 96 -13.09 -18.24 1.53
N ALA A 97 -14.07 -17.57 0.90
CA ALA A 97 -14.82 -18.12 -0.23
C ALA A 97 -14.04 -18.11 -1.56
N ARG A 98 -12.78 -17.64 -1.57
CA ARG A 98 -11.91 -17.53 -2.76
C ARG A 98 -12.55 -16.73 -3.91
N LYS A 99 -13.33 -15.69 -3.57
CA LYS A 99 -14.03 -14.82 -4.53
C LYS A 99 -13.21 -13.59 -4.95
N VAL A 100 -12.01 -13.42 -4.40
CA VAL A 100 -11.11 -12.31 -4.75
C VAL A 100 -10.17 -12.76 -5.86
N ASP A 101 -10.08 -11.96 -6.92
CA ASP A 101 -9.24 -12.22 -8.08
C ASP A 101 -7.74 -12.18 -7.70
N LEU A 102 -6.94 -13.06 -8.29
CA LEU A 102 -5.48 -13.13 -8.10
C LEU A 102 -4.81 -11.77 -8.30
N LYS A 103 -5.30 -10.96 -9.24
CA LYS A 103 -4.75 -9.63 -9.54
C LYS A 103 -4.73 -8.69 -8.33
N GLU A 104 -5.69 -8.85 -7.41
CA GLU A 104 -5.80 -8.02 -6.22
C GLU A 104 -4.72 -8.34 -5.18
N PHE A 105 -4.06 -9.50 -5.30
CA PHE A 105 -2.96 -9.93 -4.44
C PHE A 105 -1.58 -9.57 -4.99
N ILE A 106 -1.49 -9.07 -6.23
CA ILE A 106 -0.22 -8.75 -6.89
C ILE A 106 0.49 -7.62 -6.14
N ILE A 107 1.74 -7.88 -5.79
CA ILE A 107 2.68 -6.90 -5.23
C ILE A 107 3.72 -6.58 -6.30
N LEU A 108 3.98 -5.29 -6.49
CA LEU A 108 4.97 -4.78 -7.45
C LEU A 108 6.16 -4.19 -6.70
N LYS A 109 7.38 -4.62 -7.06
CA LYS A 109 8.61 -4.05 -6.49
C LYS A 109 9.71 -3.91 -7.53
N GLY A 110 10.32 -2.73 -7.57
CA GLY A 110 11.44 -2.40 -8.46
C GLY A 110 12.75 -3.03 -8.03
N LEU A 111 13.55 -3.46 -9.01
CA LEU A 111 14.94 -3.89 -8.84
C LEU A 111 15.87 -2.69 -8.97
N THR A 112 16.74 -2.47 -7.99
CA THR A 112 17.76 -1.41 -8.00
C THR A 112 19.11 -1.90 -8.52
N LYS A 113 19.32 -3.21 -8.54
CA LYS A 113 20.50 -3.91 -9.09
C LYS A 113 20.04 -5.05 -9.99
N ASP A 114 20.96 -5.67 -10.73
CA ASP A 114 20.62 -6.90 -11.42
C ASP A 114 20.31 -8.01 -10.39
N PRO A 115 19.34 -8.91 -10.66
CA PRO A 115 18.90 -9.91 -9.68
C PRO A 115 20.03 -10.77 -9.09
N LYS A 116 21.11 -11.00 -9.85
CA LYS A 116 22.28 -11.79 -9.44
C LYS A 116 23.22 -11.04 -8.49
N ASP A 117 23.16 -9.70 -8.46
CA ASP A 117 24.06 -8.84 -7.69
C ASP A 117 23.50 -8.46 -6.32
N TYR A 118 22.34 -9.01 -5.94
CA TYR A 118 21.74 -8.81 -4.63
C TYR A 118 22.44 -9.69 -3.57
N PRO A 119 23.13 -9.09 -2.58
CA PRO A 119 23.83 -9.86 -1.55
C PRO A 119 22.86 -10.64 -0.66
N ASP A 120 21.63 -10.17 -0.53
CA ASP A 120 20.56 -10.77 0.27
C ASP A 120 19.38 -11.23 -0.60
N ALA A 121 19.68 -11.82 -1.75
CA ALA A 121 18.66 -12.27 -2.70
C ALA A 121 17.67 -13.28 -2.09
N LYS A 122 18.13 -14.13 -1.16
CA LYS A 122 17.32 -15.20 -0.55
C LYS A 122 16.15 -14.68 0.28
N ASN A 123 16.30 -13.54 0.94
CA ASN A 123 15.26 -12.95 1.78
C ASN A 123 14.37 -11.96 1.01
N GLN A 124 14.58 -11.79 -0.30
CA GLN A 124 13.90 -10.80 -1.12
C GLN A 124 12.97 -11.45 -2.14
N ALA A 125 11.66 -11.43 -1.88
CA ALA A 125 10.62 -12.03 -2.72
C ALA A 125 10.74 -11.65 -4.22
N HIS A 126 10.70 -10.37 -4.54
CA HIS A 126 10.89 -9.86 -5.91
C HIS A 126 12.20 -10.33 -6.59
N VAL A 127 13.29 -10.51 -5.84
CA VAL A 127 14.57 -11.00 -6.39
C VAL A 127 14.49 -12.50 -6.65
N GLN A 128 13.92 -13.29 -5.73
CA GLN A 128 13.70 -14.73 -5.93
C GLN A 128 12.82 -15.01 -7.15
N VAL A 129 11.75 -14.24 -7.32
CA VAL A 129 10.87 -14.33 -8.48
C VAL A 129 11.61 -13.93 -9.76
N ALA A 130 12.39 -12.84 -9.73
CA ALA A 130 13.20 -12.43 -10.88
C ALA A 130 14.21 -13.51 -11.31
N LEU A 131 14.96 -14.09 -10.37
CA LEU A 131 15.92 -15.15 -10.65
C LEU A 131 15.25 -16.38 -11.26
N ARG A 132 14.06 -16.74 -10.76
CA ARG A 132 13.26 -17.86 -11.28
C ARG A 132 12.75 -17.61 -12.70
N LEU A 133 12.29 -16.40 -12.99
CA LEU A 133 11.89 -16.00 -14.34
C LEU A 133 13.09 -15.97 -15.30
N MET A 134 14.27 -15.53 -14.84
CA MET A 134 15.50 -15.59 -15.63
C MET A 134 15.92 -17.02 -15.96
N ALA A 135 15.79 -17.96 -15.01
CA ALA A 135 16.05 -19.38 -15.27
C ALA A 135 15.09 -19.98 -16.32
N ARG A 136 13.91 -19.38 -16.50
CA ARG A 136 12.94 -19.73 -17.55
C ARG A 136 13.14 -18.96 -18.85
N GLY A 137 14.24 -18.21 -18.99
CA GLY A 137 14.58 -17.50 -20.22
C GLY A 137 14.03 -16.07 -20.32
N LYS A 138 13.35 -15.52 -19.31
CA LYS A 138 12.99 -14.09 -19.32
C LYS A 138 14.19 -13.21 -19.02
N ALA A 139 14.43 -12.20 -19.87
CA ALA A 139 15.43 -11.18 -19.60
C ALA A 139 14.92 -10.18 -18.55
N ILE A 140 15.47 -10.22 -17.34
CA ILE A 140 15.19 -9.27 -16.25
C ILE A 140 16.47 -8.53 -15.88
N ARG A 141 16.37 -7.21 -15.69
CA ARG A 141 17.51 -6.33 -15.39
C ARG A 141 17.18 -5.31 -14.29
N ALA A 142 18.23 -4.68 -13.76
CA ALA A 142 18.12 -3.49 -12.92
C ALA A 142 17.18 -2.43 -13.53
N GLY A 143 16.39 -1.78 -12.68
CA GLY A 143 15.42 -0.75 -13.06
C GLY A 143 14.03 -1.28 -13.42
N GLN A 144 13.86 -2.60 -13.63
CA GLN A 144 12.56 -3.19 -13.92
C GLN A 144 11.76 -3.48 -12.64
N GLU A 145 10.44 -3.46 -12.77
CA GLU A 145 9.52 -3.87 -11.71
C GLU A 145 9.16 -5.35 -11.86
N VAL A 146 9.09 -6.05 -10.72
CA VAL A 146 8.76 -7.48 -10.65
C VAL A 146 7.45 -7.62 -9.91
N GLU A 147 6.50 -8.29 -10.57
CA GLU A 147 5.21 -8.67 -9.99
C GLU A 147 5.32 -10.03 -9.30
N TYR A 148 4.78 -10.13 -8.10
CA TYR A 148 4.71 -11.38 -7.38
C TYR A 148 3.50 -11.44 -6.44
N VAL A 149 3.10 -12.66 -6.11
CA VAL A 149 2.12 -13.00 -5.07
C VAL A 149 2.76 -13.96 -4.08
N ILE A 150 2.23 -14.00 -2.86
CA ILE A 150 2.68 -14.96 -1.84
C ILE A 150 1.74 -16.15 -1.85
N CYS A 151 2.27 -17.34 -2.14
CA CYS A 151 1.50 -18.58 -2.16
C CYS A 151 1.74 -19.39 -0.89
N GLU A 152 0.85 -20.32 -0.57
CA GLU A 152 1.16 -21.41 0.36
C GLU A 152 2.11 -22.43 -0.32
N VAL A 153 2.87 -23.16 0.48
CA VAL A 153 3.72 -24.26 0.01
C VAL A 153 3.27 -25.51 0.75
N ASP A 154 3.06 -26.59 0.02
CA ASP A 154 2.71 -27.87 0.62
C ASP A 154 3.93 -28.45 1.35
N GLY A 155 3.79 -28.71 2.66
CA GLY A 155 4.76 -29.49 3.45
C GLY A 155 4.96 -29.05 4.90
N ASN A 156 5.09 -30.04 5.80
CA ASN A 156 5.51 -29.92 7.21
C ASN A 156 7.02 -29.58 7.36
N GLY A 157 7.55 -28.69 6.52
CA GLY A 157 8.94 -28.22 6.59
C GLY A 157 9.08 -26.95 7.46
N PRO A 158 10.32 -26.51 7.79
CA PRO A 158 10.52 -25.22 8.46
C PRO A 158 9.80 -24.13 7.65
N LYS A 159 8.99 -23.30 8.33
CA LYS A 159 8.12 -22.28 7.71
C LYS A 159 8.91 -21.55 6.61
N ALA A 160 8.64 -21.89 5.35
CA ALA A 160 9.33 -21.30 4.21
C ALA A 160 9.20 -19.78 4.28
N SER A 161 10.28 -19.06 4.01
CA SER A 161 10.25 -17.59 4.11
C SER A 161 9.25 -17.00 3.11
N LEU A 162 8.79 -15.78 3.35
CA LEU A 162 7.92 -15.10 2.37
C LEU A 162 8.59 -15.00 1.00
N ALA A 163 9.92 -14.90 0.96
CA ALA A 163 10.67 -14.86 -0.29
C ALA A 163 10.65 -16.22 -1.02
N ASP A 164 10.75 -17.33 -0.30
CA ASP A 164 10.66 -18.68 -0.88
C ASP A 164 9.25 -18.99 -1.39
N ARG A 165 8.24 -18.37 -0.78
CA ARG A 165 6.81 -18.50 -1.10
C ARG A 165 6.34 -17.61 -2.24
N ALA A 166 7.16 -16.64 -2.63
CA ALA A 166 6.80 -15.69 -3.67
C ALA A 166 6.79 -16.36 -5.06
N ARG A 167 5.74 -16.13 -5.83
CA ARG A 167 5.58 -16.62 -7.20
C ARG A 167 5.15 -15.47 -8.11
N SER A 168 5.60 -15.50 -9.36
CA SER A 168 5.07 -14.61 -10.39
C SER A 168 3.65 -15.06 -10.77
N PRO A 169 2.69 -14.16 -11.01
CA PRO A 169 1.34 -14.51 -11.47
C PRO A 169 1.35 -15.40 -12.73
N LEU A 170 2.33 -15.21 -13.61
CA LEU A 170 2.52 -16.02 -14.82
C LEU A 170 2.83 -17.50 -14.53
N GLU A 171 3.30 -17.81 -13.32
CA GLU A 171 3.56 -19.19 -12.90
C GLU A 171 2.30 -19.91 -12.42
N LEU A 172 1.20 -19.17 -12.22
CA LEU A 172 -0.06 -19.65 -11.65
C LEU A 172 -1.19 -19.73 -12.70
N GLN A 173 -0.94 -19.24 -13.93
CA GLN A 173 -1.90 -19.23 -15.03
C GLN A 173 -1.80 -20.48 -15.94
N SER A 174 -1.16 -21.55 -15.45
CA SER A 174 -1.02 -22.84 -16.14
C SER A 174 -2.16 -23.79 -15.83
#